data_AF-A0A4Q5Y327-F1
#
_entry.id   AF-A0A4Q5Y327-F1
#
_cell.length_a   1.000
_cell.length_b   1.000
_cell.length_c   1.000
_cell.angle_alpha   90.00
_cell.angle_beta   90.00
_cell.angle_gamma   90.00
#
_symmetry.space_group_name_H-M   'P 1'
#
loop_
_entity.id
_entity.type
_entity.pdbx_description
1 polymer ?
#
loop_
_entity_poly.entity_id
_entity_poly.type
_entity_poly.pdbx_seq_one_letter_code
_entity_poly.pdbx_strand_id
1 'polypeptide(L)'
;MSYYLPWKTQIGFFPYFTGMRFIVLVALLISLETSAQFDPNRIQIARDSFGVPHIFAPTDAEVAYGLAWAHAEDDFTTLQTMVLMGKGKLGSALGKKGAEADYVIRLLRCRKLVEEQWNTMGSDFIALMKGYVAGLNAYAKAHPSEIKYKKAFPFDEKE
;
A
#
# COMPACT_ATOMS: atom_id res chain seq x y z
N MET A 1 -0.66 74.45 42.92
CA MET A 1 -1.32 73.17 43.23
C MET A 1 -1.37 72.35 41.94
N SER A 2 -0.20 71.88 41.48
CA SER A 2 0.40 70.56 41.72
C SER A 2 -0.20 69.45 40.85
N TYR A 3 0.44 69.27 39.69
CA TYR A 3 0.78 68.07 38.88
C TYR A 3 -0.10 66.81 38.93
N TYR A 4 -0.38 66.20 37.77
CA TYR A 4 0.22 64.91 37.35
C TYR A 4 -0.09 64.58 35.86
N LEU A 5 0.95 64.12 35.16
CA LEU A 5 1.02 63.73 33.74
C LEU A 5 0.55 62.27 33.50
N PRO A 6 0.29 61.87 32.23
CA PRO A 6 -0.40 60.63 31.86
C PRO A 6 0.54 59.43 31.89
N TRP A 7 0.04 58.26 32.30
CA TRP A 7 0.78 57.01 32.25
C TRP A 7 0.05 55.96 31.40
N LYS A 8 0.78 55.46 30.41
CA LYS A 8 0.49 54.25 29.66
C LYS A 8 0.45 53.06 30.61
N THR A 9 -0.55 52.21 30.47
CA THR A 9 -0.47 50.83 30.96
C THR A 9 -0.68 49.87 29.81
N GLN A 10 0.36 49.07 29.60
CA GLN A 10 0.47 48.06 28.57
C GLN A 10 -0.63 47.00 28.73
N ILE A 11 -1.46 46.85 27.72
CA ILE A 11 -2.28 45.65 27.57
C ILE A 11 -1.34 44.55 27.10
N GLY A 12 -1.05 43.62 28.00
CA GLY A 12 -0.20 42.46 27.75
C GLY A 12 -0.70 41.67 26.55
N PHE A 13 0.15 41.56 25.54
CA PHE A 13 -0.02 40.63 24.43
C PHE A 13 0.21 39.22 24.99
N PHE A 14 -0.85 38.56 25.45
CA PHE A 14 -0.84 37.15 25.82
C PHE A 14 -0.45 36.32 24.57
N PRO A 15 0.65 35.54 24.59
CA PRO A 15 1.01 34.70 23.45
C PRO A 15 0.17 33.42 23.49
N TYR A 16 -1.08 33.48 23.02
CA TYR A 16 -1.89 32.29 22.76
C TYR A 16 -1.37 31.46 21.56
N PHE A 17 -0.28 31.90 20.92
CA PHE A 17 0.21 31.33 19.66
C PHE A 17 1.13 30.11 19.79
N THR A 18 1.60 29.76 20.99
CA THR A 18 2.49 28.60 21.19
C THR A 18 1.72 27.29 21.40
N GLY A 19 0.59 27.34 22.12
CA GLY A 19 -0.24 26.16 22.40
C GLY A 19 -0.97 25.62 21.16
N MET A 20 -1.50 26.51 20.32
CA MET A 20 -2.20 26.12 19.09
C MET A 20 -1.28 25.40 18.10
N ARG A 21 -0.02 25.85 17.98
CA ARG A 21 0.99 25.19 17.13
C ARG A 21 1.37 23.82 17.65
N PHE A 22 1.45 23.65 18.97
CA PHE A 22 1.76 22.35 19.58
C PHE A 22 0.60 21.37 19.42
N ILE A 23 -0.65 21.82 19.60
CA ILE A 23 -1.85 21.00 19.39
C ILE A 23 -1.99 20.60 17.91
N VAL A 24 -1.73 21.52 16.97
CA VAL A 24 -1.74 21.21 15.54
C VAL A 24 -0.63 20.22 15.18
N LEU A 25 0.59 20.36 15.72
CA LEU A 25 1.68 19.41 15.49
C LEU A 25 1.40 18.04 16.09
N VAL A 26 0.79 17.97 17.28
CA VAL A 26 0.37 16.72 17.92
C VAL A 26 -0.79 16.09 17.15
N ALA A 27 -1.78 16.85 16.68
CA ALA A 27 -2.85 16.34 15.83
C ALA A 27 -2.33 15.84 14.46
N LEU A 28 -1.32 16.51 13.88
CA LEU A 28 -0.63 16.06 12.67
C LEU A 28 0.13 14.74 12.92
N LEU A 29 0.79 14.61 14.08
CA LEU A 29 1.50 13.38 14.49
C LEU A 29 0.54 12.22 14.77
N ILE A 30 -0.62 12.46 15.38
CA ILE A 30 -1.65 11.43 15.62
C ILE A 30 -2.31 10.99 14.30
N SER A 31 -2.40 11.88 13.31
CA SER A 31 -2.91 11.54 11.98
C SER A 31 -1.92 10.72 11.15
N LEU A 32 -0.66 10.60 11.59
CA LEU A 32 0.37 9.78 10.95
C LEU A 32 0.35 8.32 11.37
N GLU A 33 -0.42 7.94 12.40
CA GLU A 33 -0.72 6.52 12.64
C GLU A 33 -1.77 6.06 11.63
N THR A 34 -1.30 5.92 10.38
CA THR A 34 -1.98 5.17 9.35
C THR A 34 -2.19 3.76 9.90
N SER A 35 -3.41 3.46 10.30
CA SER A 35 -3.83 2.11 10.61
C SER A 35 -3.39 1.20 9.47
N ALA A 36 -2.67 0.12 9.78
CA ALA A 36 -2.50 -0.95 8.81
C ALA A 36 -3.92 -1.37 8.37
N GLN A 37 -4.21 -1.29 7.07
CA GLN A 37 -5.54 -1.62 6.53
C GLN A 37 -5.93 -3.09 6.83
N PHE A 38 -4.94 -3.93 7.14
CA PHE A 38 -5.07 -5.34 7.47
C PHE A 38 -4.29 -5.62 8.75
N ASP A 39 -4.81 -6.53 9.59
CA ASP A 39 -4.14 -7.00 10.79
C ASP A 39 -3.65 -8.44 10.59
N PRO A 40 -2.35 -8.64 10.29
CA PRO A 40 -1.81 -9.97 9.99
C PRO A 40 -1.97 -10.97 11.14
N ASN A 41 -2.09 -10.50 12.40
CA ASN A 41 -2.21 -11.40 13.55
C ASN A 41 -3.55 -12.14 13.60
N ARG A 42 -4.54 -11.67 12.83
CA ARG A 42 -5.86 -12.30 12.70
C ARG A 42 -5.98 -13.22 11.49
N ILE A 43 -4.90 -13.40 10.73
CA ILE A 43 -4.85 -14.24 9.53
C ILE A 43 -4.11 -15.52 9.87
N GLN A 44 -4.77 -16.66 9.71
CA GLN A 44 -4.17 -17.98 9.93
C GLN A 44 -4.06 -18.72 8.60
N ILE A 45 -2.87 -19.25 8.33
CA ILE A 45 -2.58 -20.07 7.15
C ILE A 45 -2.19 -21.46 7.66
N ALA A 46 -3.02 -22.46 7.37
CA ALA A 46 -2.73 -23.85 7.66
C ALA A 46 -2.49 -24.59 6.35
N ARG A 47 -1.39 -25.33 6.23
CA ARG A 47 -1.09 -26.15 5.04
C ARG A 47 -1.33 -27.62 5.32
N ASP A 48 -1.91 -28.32 4.35
CA ASP A 48 -2.05 -29.77 4.41
C ASP A 48 -0.73 -30.48 4.04
N SER A 49 -0.76 -31.82 3.96
CA SER A 49 0.42 -32.64 3.63
C SER A 49 0.97 -32.42 2.21
N PHE A 50 0.16 -31.85 1.30
CA PHE A 50 0.56 -31.51 -0.06
C PHE A 50 0.98 -30.04 -0.18
N GLY A 51 0.94 -29.28 0.92
CA GLY A 51 1.24 -27.87 0.94
C GLY A 51 0.07 -26.97 0.56
N VAL A 52 -1.14 -27.50 0.38
CA VAL A 52 -2.31 -26.69 -0.02
C VAL A 52 -2.69 -25.74 1.13
N PRO A 53 -2.72 -24.41 0.92
CA PRO A 53 -3.04 -23.47 1.98
C PRO A 53 -4.56 -23.36 2.22
N HIS A 54 -4.95 -23.51 3.47
CA HIS A 54 -6.26 -23.18 4.02
C HIS A 54 -6.13 -21.89 4.84
N ILE A 55 -6.81 -20.83 4.40
CA ILE A 55 -6.65 -19.49 4.97
C ILE A 55 -7.92 -19.09 5.71
N PHE A 56 -7.76 -18.62 6.94
CA PHE A 56 -8.85 -18.20 7.82
C PHE A 56 -8.60 -16.76 8.29
N ALA A 57 -9.59 -15.90 8.09
CA ALA A 57 -9.59 -14.53 8.60
C ALA A 57 -11.02 -13.98 8.76
N PRO A 58 -11.23 -12.90 9.54
CA PRO A 58 -12.55 -12.31 9.74
C PRO A 58 -13.21 -11.70 8.49
N THR A 59 -12.42 -11.30 7.48
CA THR A 59 -12.91 -10.65 6.26
C THR A 59 -12.29 -11.27 5.01
N ASP A 60 -13.01 -11.23 3.89
CA ASP A 60 -12.52 -11.76 2.62
C ASP A 60 -11.24 -11.06 2.15
N ALA A 61 -11.10 -9.76 2.43
CA ALA A 61 -9.89 -9.00 2.08
C ALA A 61 -8.67 -9.46 2.92
N GLU A 62 -8.86 -9.82 4.18
CA GLU A 62 -7.81 -10.44 5.00
C GLU A 62 -7.51 -11.88 4.54
N VAL A 63 -8.51 -12.63 4.05
CA VAL A 63 -8.25 -13.93 3.40
C VAL A 63 -7.42 -13.74 2.13
N ALA A 64 -7.73 -12.73 1.30
CA ALA A 64 -6.96 -12.42 0.10
C ALA A 64 -5.50 -12.03 0.43
N TYR A 65 -5.27 -11.33 1.55
CA TYR A 65 -3.94 -11.07 2.08
C TYR A 65 -3.19 -12.37 2.39
N GLY A 66 -3.82 -13.29 3.13
CA GLY A 66 -3.23 -14.59 3.46
C GLY A 66 -2.94 -15.44 2.21
N LEU A 67 -3.82 -15.37 1.21
CA LEU A 67 -3.63 -16.05 -0.08
C LEU A 67 -2.41 -15.52 -0.83
N ALA A 68 -2.27 -14.19 -0.90
CA ALA A 68 -1.11 -13.55 -1.49
C ALA A 68 0.20 -13.97 -0.80
N TRP A 69 0.20 -14.01 0.53
CA TRP A 69 1.35 -14.48 1.30
C TRP A 69 1.72 -15.92 0.96
N ALA A 70 0.73 -16.83 0.98
CA ALA A 70 0.95 -18.24 0.65
C ALA A 70 1.46 -18.45 -0.79
N HIS A 71 0.90 -17.72 -1.77
CA HIS A 71 1.40 -17.75 -3.15
C HIS A 71 2.85 -17.27 -3.25
N ALA A 72 3.23 -16.26 -2.47
CA ALA A 72 4.59 -15.75 -2.46
C ALA A 72 5.58 -16.74 -1.84
N GLU A 73 5.21 -17.42 -0.76
CA GLU A 73 6.01 -18.53 -0.21
C GLU A 73 6.29 -19.62 -1.26
N ASP A 74 5.30 -19.91 -2.11
CA ASP A 74 5.40 -21.00 -3.09
C ASP A 74 6.17 -20.62 -4.35
N ASP A 75 5.94 -19.41 -4.91
CA ASP A 75 6.63 -18.95 -6.13
C ASP A 75 6.69 -17.42 -6.27
N PHE A 76 7.46 -16.78 -5.38
CA PHE A 76 7.62 -15.33 -5.42
C PHE A 76 8.29 -14.82 -6.70
N THR A 77 9.15 -15.61 -7.34
CA THR A 77 9.84 -15.18 -8.57
C THR A 77 8.86 -15.03 -9.72
N THR A 78 7.95 -16.00 -9.91
CA THR A 78 6.94 -15.92 -10.96
C THR A 78 5.98 -14.77 -10.72
N LEU A 79 5.55 -14.53 -9.47
CA LEU A 79 4.70 -13.38 -9.14
C LEU A 79 5.34 -12.04 -9.53
N GLN A 80 6.64 -11.86 -9.26
CA GLN A 80 7.36 -10.66 -9.69
C GLN A 80 7.37 -10.50 -11.22
N THR A 81 7.49 -11.59 -11.98
CA THR A 81 7.42 -11.53 -13.45
C THR A 81 6.02 -11.23 -13.97
N MET A 82 4.98 -11.77 -13.33
CA MET A 82 3.58 -11.49 -13.69
C MET A 82 3.23 -10.01 -13.48
N VAL A 83 3.64 -9.44 -12.35
CA VAL A 83 3.47 -8.00 -12.09
C VAL A 83 4.23 -7.16 -13.13
N LEU A 84 5.46 -7.52 -13.49
CA LEU A 84 6.19 -6.81 -14.55
C LEU A 84 5.50 -6.90 -15.92
N MET A 85 4.85 -8.03 -16.23
CA MET A 85 4.06 -8.20 -17.44
C MET A 85 2.84 -7.28 -17.43
N GLY A 86 2.09 -7.23 -16.33
CA GLY A 86 0.96 -6.31 -16.15
C GLY A 86 1.35 -4.84 -16.28
N LYS A 87 2.52 -4.47 -15.74
CA LYS A 87 3.14 -3.14 -15.92
C LYS A 87 3.64 -2.86 -17.35
N GLY A 88 3.71 -3.87 -18.23
CA GLY A 88 4.36 -3.77 -19.54
C GLY A 88 5.84 -3.39 -19.44
N LYS A 89 6.55 -4.01 -18.48
CA LYS A 89 7.97 -3.82 -18.17
C LYS A 89 8.74 -5.16 -18.02
N LEU A 90 8.19 -6.28 -18.46
CA LEU A 90 8.84 -7.59 -18.40
C LEU A 90 10.16 -7.64 -19.19
N GLY A 91 10.28 -6.86 -20.26
CA GLY A 91 11.52 -6.68 -21.00
C GLY A 91 12.68 -6.16 -20.14
N SER A 92 12.38 -5.45 -19.04
CA SER A 92 13.41 -5.02 -18.08
C SER A 92 14.00 -6.16 -17.23
N ALA A 93 13.32 -7.31 -17.17
CA ALA A 93 13.75 -8.51 -16.47
C ALA A 93 14.29 -9.60 -17.43
N LEU A 94 13.64 -9.79 -18.58
CA LEU A 94 13.91 -10.91 -19.50
C LEU A 94 14.48 -10.47 -20.86
N GLY A 95 14.79 -9.19 -21.04
CA GLY A 95 15.33 -8.66 -22.29
C GLY A 95 14.35 -8.78 -23.45
N LYS A 96 14.84 -9.15 -24.64
CA LYS A 96 14.03 -9.21 -25.87
C LYS A 96 12.78 -10.07 -25.73
N LYS A 97 12.89 -11.24 -25.07
CA LYS A 97 11.74 -12.14 -24.84
C LYS A 97 10.66 -11.50 -23.98
N GLY A 98 11.03 -10.69 -22.99
CA GLY A 98 10.06 -9.94 -22.18
C GLY A 98 9.43 -8.78 -22.94
N ALA A 99 10.18 -8.13 -23.85
CA ALA A 99 9.69 -7.02 -24.65
C ALA A 99 8.58 -7.43 -25.63
N GLU A 100 8.57 -8.69 -26.08
CA GLU A 100 7.46 -9.25 -26.87
C GLU A 100 6.14 -9.23 -26.08
N ALA A 101 6.16 -9.65 -24.81
CA ALA A 101 5.00 -9.58 -23.93
C ALA A 101 4.60 -8.13 -23.62
N ASP A 102 5.58 -7.25 -23.39
CA ASP A 102 5.33 -5.81 -23.16
C ASP A 102 4.60 -5.17 -24.34
N TYR A 103 4.96 -5.56 -25.57
CA TYR A 103 4.28 -5.11 -26.77
C TYR A 103 2.81 -5.56 -26.78
N VAL A 104 2.53 -6.84 -26.50
CA VAL A 104 1.17 -7.38 -26.52
C VAL A 104 0.27 -6.69 -25.48
N ILE A 105 0.73 -6.53 -24.24
CA ILE A 105 -0.04 -5.87 -23.18
C ILE A 105 -0.37 -4.41 -23.54
N ARG A 106 0.58 -3.70 -24.18
CA ARG A 106 0.37 -2.33 -24.66
C ARG A 106 -0.55 -2.27 -25.87
N LEU A 107 -0.41 -3.22 -26.80
CA LEU A 107 -1.24 -3.33 -28.01
C LEU A 107 -2.71 -3.55 -27.62
N LEU A 108 -2.96 -4.41 -26.65
CA LEU A 108 -4.30 -4.69 -26.11
C LEU A 108 -4.83 -3.60 -25.18
N ARG A 109 -4.00 -2.59 -24.85
CA ARG A 109 -4.36 -1.45 -23.99
C ARG A 109 -4.89 -1.88 -22.61
N CYS A 110 -4.40 -2.99 -22.07
CA CYS A 110 -4.89 -3.56 -20.81
C CYS A 110 -4.88 -2.53 -19.67
N ARG A 111 -3.78 -1.78 -19.52
CA ARG A 111 -3.69 -0.75 -18.47
C ARG A 111 -4.73 0.35 -18.61
N LYS A 112 -4.97 0.82 -19.84
CA LYS A 112 -5.99 1.83 -20.12
C LYS A 112 -7.38 1.31 -19.75
N LEU A 113 -7.69 0.06 -20.11
CA LEU A 113 -8.96 -0.56 -19.74
C LEU A 113 -9.13 -0.67 -18.23
N VAL A 114 -8.09 -1.09 -17.49
CA VAL A 114 -8.13 -1.12 -16.03
C VAL A 114 -8.39 0.28 -15.47
N GLU A 115 -7.70 1.31 -15.95
CA GLU A 115 -7.91 2.68 -15.48
C GLU A 115 -9.34 3.19 -15.73
N GLU A 116 -9.91 2.90 -16.89
CA GLU A 116 -11.29 3.28 -17.25
C GLU A 116 -12.34 2.54 -16.43
N GLN A 117 -12.11 1.26 -16.10
CA GLN A 117 -13.08 0.40 -15.44
C GLN A 117 -12.87 0.28 -13.92
N TRP A 118 -11.73 0.71 -13.37
CA TRP A 118 -11.44 0.51 -11.95
C TRP A 118 -12.52 1.06 -11.03
N ASN A 119 -12.99 2.27 -11.31
CA ASN A 119 -13.99 2.95 -10.49
C ASN A 119 -15.42 2.44 -10.74
N THR A 120 -15.63 1.53 -11.69
CA THR A 120 -16.92 0.87 -11.94
C THR A 120 -17.02 -0.48 -11.22
N MET A 121 -15.91 -0.99 -10.67
CA MET A 121 -15.89 -2.24 -9.92
C MET A 121 -16.57 -2.10 -8.55
N GLY A 122 -17.18 -3.19 -8.09
CA GLY A 122 -17.79 -3.26 -6.76
C GLY A 122 -16.78 -3.05 -5.63
N SER A 123 -17.22 -2.43 -4.54
CA SER A 123 -16.38 -2.16 -3.36
C SER A 123 -15.70 -3.42 -2.81
N ASP A 124 -16.40 -4.54 -2.84
CA ASP A 124 -15.92 -5.81 -2.29
C ASP A 124 -14.76 -6.37 -3.13
N PHE A 125 -14.85 -6.24 -4.45
CA PHE A 125 -13.75 -6.59 -5.35
C PHE A 125 -12.53 -5.71 -5.11
N ILE A 126 -12.73 -4.40 -4.97
CA ILE A 126 -11.64 -3.47 -4.66
C ILE A 126 -11.00 -3.81 -3.31
N ALA A 127 -11.79 -4.19 -2.31
CA ALA A 127 -11.29 -4.62 -1.01
C ALA A 127 -10.43 -5.89 -1.11
N LEU A 128 -10.86 -6.89 -1.89
CA LEU A 128 -10.09 -8.10 -2.17
C LEU A 128 -8.74 -7.79 -2.82
N MET A 129 -8.72 -6.94 -3.85
CA MET A 129 -7.48 -6.55 -4.54
C MET A 129 -6.51 -5.83 -3.60
N LYS A 130 -7.01 -4.92 -2.76
CA LYS A 130 -6.20 -4.26 -1.73
C LYS A 130 -5.61 -5.27 -0.74
N GLY A 131 -6.39 -6.25 -0.31
CA GLY A 131 -5.95 -7.32 0.57
C GLY A 131 -4.81 -8.12 -0.03
N TYR A 132 -5.00 -8.60 -1.26
CA TYR A 132 -4.01 -9.38 -1.99
C TYR A 132 -2.70 -8.61 -2.21
N VAL A 133 -2.78 -7.36 -2.68
CA VAL A 133 -1.60 -6.51 -2.91
C VAL A 133 -0.88 -6.17 -1.62
N ALA A 134 -1.62 -5.93 -0.52
CA ALA A 134 -1.03 -5.73 0.80
C ALA A 134 -0.28 -6.97 1.29
N GLY A 135 -0.83 -8.17 1.07
CA GLY A 135 -0.18 -9.44 1.42
C GLY A 135 1.14 -9.65 0.68
N LEU A 136 1.15 -9.39 -0.63
CA LEU A 136 2.36 -9.51 -1.43
C LEU A 136 3.44 -8.48 -1.06
N ASN A 137 3.05 -7.22 -0.85
CA ASN A 137 3.99 -6.18 -0.41
C ASN A 137 4.54 -6.46 0.99
N ALA A 138 3.72 -7.04 1.88
CA ALA A 138 4.17 -7.48 3.20
C ALA A 138 5.19 -8.63 3.10
N TYR A 139 4.93 -9.63 2.25
CA TYR A 139 5.89 -10.71 1.99
C TYR A 139 7.21 -10.15 1.44
N ALA A 140 7.15 -9.25 0.46
CA ALA A 140 8.33 -8.60 -0.12
C ALA A 140 9.17 -7.86 0.93
N LYS A 141 8.51 -7.18 1.87
CA LYS A 141 9.16 -6.46 2.98
C LYS A 141 9.82 -7.42 3.97
N ALA A 142 9.20 -8.56 4.23
CA ALA A 142 9.74 -9.60 5.13
C ALA A 142 10.90 -10.39 4.48
N HIS A 143 10.89 -10.54 3.15
CA HIS A 143 11.84 -11.37 2.40
C HIS A 143 12.64 -10.55 1.35
N PRO A 144 13.41 -9.51 1.75
CA PRO A 144 14.11 -8.65 0.81
C PRO A 144 15.17 -9.39 -0.02
N SER A 145 15.68 -10.53 0.46
CA SER A 145 16.63 -11.38 -0.27
C SER A 145 16.00 -12.12 -1.45
N GLU A 146 14.68 -12.32 -1.47
CA GLU A 146 13.96 -13.00 -2.54
C GLU A 146 13.48 -12.05 -3.64
N ILE A 147 13.71 -10.73 -3.47
CA ILE A 147 13.44 -9.72 -4.49
C ILE A 147 14.44 -9.87 -5.63
N LYS A 148 13.98 -10.47 -6.73
CA LYS A 148 14.76 -10.66 -7.95
C LYS A 148 14.65 -9.46 -8.88
N TYR A 149 13.45 -8.87 -8.96
CA TYR A 149 13.15 -7.78 -9.88
C TYR A 149 12.64 -6.54 -9.15
N LYS A 150 13.55 -5.64 -8.76
CA LYS A 150 13.21 -4.41 -8.03
C LYS A 150 12.14 -3.55 -8.70
N LYS A 151 12.07 -3.57 -10.05
CA LYS A 151 11.07 -2.82 -10.84
C LYS A 151 9.64 -3.38 -10.73
N ALA A 152 9.48 -4.57 -10.16
CA ALA A 152 8.16 -5.11 -9.86
C ALA A 152 7.52 -4.37 -8.68
N PHE A 153 8.31 -3.82 -7.74
CA PHE A 153 7.82 -3.28 -6.48
C PHE A 153 7.67 -1.74 -6.44
N PRO A 154 6.83 -1.19 -5.55
CA PRO A 154 5.78 -1.92 -4.85
C PRO A 154 4.74 -2.44 -5.86
N PHE A 155 4.00 -3.47 -5.45
CA PHE A 155 2.84 -3.93 -6.22
C PHE A 155 1.70 -2.93 -6.00
N ASP A 156 0.96 -2.61 -7.07
CA ASP A 156 -0.20 -1.71 -7.09
C ASP A 156 -1.46 -2.48 -7.46
N GLU A 157 -2.63 -2.04 -7.01
CA GLU A 157 -3.87 -2.81 -7.19
C GLU A 157 -4.37 -2.86 -8.63
N LYS A 158 -3.84 -2.00 -9.51
CA LYS A 158 -4.24 -1.91 -10.92
C LYS A 158 -3.27 -2.60 -11.88
N GLU A 159 -2.23 -3.24 -11.36
CA GLU A 159 -1.14 -3.87 -12.14
C GLU A 159 -1.34 -5.37 -12.34
#